data_AF-A0A1L7LGP0-F1
#
_entry.id   AF-A0A1L7LGP0-F1
#
_cell.length_a   1.000
_cell.length_b   1.000
_cell.length_c   1.000
_cell.angle_alpha   90.00
_cell.angle_beta   90.00
_cell.angle_gamma   90.00
#
_symmetry.space_group_name_H-M   'P 1'
#
loop_
_entity.id
_entity.type
_entity.pdbx_description
1 polymer ?
#
loop_
_entity_poly.entity_id
_entity_poly.type
_entity_poly.pdbx_seq_one_letter_code
_entity_poly.pdbx_strand_id
1 'polypeptide(L)'
;MIRHKKEKFSSNDLLVIDYYFLQIYGKTFYDKKLFEKIVRKLLKQEISKDDCYNIELLNALITSTNIYMFHNDYKNILSIIEKALRLTEKAQQQTYKPGILAIKGKYYLNYEKDRKKATAYYDEAIAFASILGDSVLELGLKEEKKKDGL
;
A
#
# COMPACT_ATOMS: atom_id res chain seq x y z
N MET A 1 -0.15 -13.36 -20.11
CA MET A 1 -1.38 -12.77 -20.68
C MET A 1 -2.49 -12.89 -19.64
N ILE A 2 -2.84 -11.79 -18.95
CA ILE A 2 -3.86 -11.82 -17.88
C ILE A 2 -5.21 -12.13 -18.53
N ARG A 3 -5.72 -13.36 -18.39
CA ARG A 3 -7.03 -13.75 -18.92
C ARG A 3 -8.12 -12.89 -18.25
N HIS A 4 -8.78 -12.02 -19.01
CA HIS A 4 -9.72 -11.00 -18.50
C HIS A 4 -10.91 -11.54 -17.68
N LYS A 5 -11.16 -12.86 -17.70
CA LYS A 5 -12.25 -13.56 -16.98
C LYS A 5 -11.87 -14.16 -15.62
N LYS A 6 -10.59 -14.22 -15.24
CA LYS A 6 -10.20 -14.83 -13.95
C LYS A 6 -10.62 -13.92 -12.79
N GLU A 7 -11.36 -14.47 -11.83
CA GLU A 7 -11.80 -13.77 -10.60
C GLU A 7 -10.80 -13.92 -9.45
N LYS A 8 -10.18 -15.10 -9.32
CA LYS A 8 -9.09 -15.37 -8.38
C LYS A 8 -7.74 -15.30 -9.09
N PHE A 9 -6.83 -14.48 -8.58
CA PHE A 9 -5.46 -14.42 -9.04
C PHE A 9 -4.65 -15.60 -8.49
N SER A 10 -3.71 -16.08 -9.28
CA SER A 10 -2.62 -16.94 -8.83
C SER A 10 -1.38 -16.09 -8.53
N SER A 11 -0.37 -16.66 -7.88
CA SER A 11 0.90 -15.95 -7.61
C SER A 11 1.52 -15.41 -8.90
N ASN A 12 1.48 -16.17 -10.01
CA ASN A 12 1.96 -15.70 -11.31
C ASN A 12 1.14 -14.52 -11.86
N ASP A 13 -0.17 -14.46 -11.59
CA ASP A 13 -0.97 -13.31 -11.98
C ASP A 13 -0.56 -12.06 -11.18
N LEU A 14 -0.27 -12.21 -9.88
CA LEU A 14 0.21 -11.13 -9.02
C LEU A 14 1.59 -10.62 -9.48
N LEU A 15 2.54 -11.52 -9.74
CA LEU A 15 3.87 -11.14 -10.26
C LEU A 15 3.80 -10.33 -11.56
N VAL A 16 2.89 -10.71 -12.48
CA VAL A 16 2.67 -9.94 -13.72
C VAL A 16 2.03 -8.58 -13.43
N ILE A 17 1.13 -8.50 -12.45
CA ILE A 17 0.53 -7.24 -12.00
C ILE A 17 1.59 -6.34 -11.38
N ASP A 18 2.47 -6.86 -10.51
CA ASP A 18 3.55 -6.10 -9.88
C ASP A 18 4.52 -5.56 -10.93
N TYR A 19 4.88 -6.39 -11.92
CA TYR A 19 5.67 -5.92 -13.06
C TYR A 19 4.97 -4.80 -13.82
N TYR A 20 3.67 -4.93 -14.10
CA TYR A 20 2.89 -3.87 -14.75
C TYR A 20 2.86 -2.58 -13.90
N PHE A 21 2.65 -2.69 -12.60
CA PHE A 21 2.65 -1.55 -11.67
C PHE A 21 4.00 -0.85 -11.64
N LEU A 22 5.10 -1.61 -11.60
CA LEU A 22 6.46 -1.05 -11.70
C LEU A 22 6.67 -0.30 -13.03
N GLN A 23 6.13 -0.81 -14.14
CA GLN A 23 6.23 -0.16 -15.44
C GLN A 23 5.47 1.15 -15.53
N ILE A 24 4.41 1.35 -14.74
CA ILE A 24 3.63 2.61 -14.75
C ILE A 24 4.01 3.55 -13.61
N TYR A 25 4.72 3.05 -12.59
CA TYR A 25 5.18 3.85 -11.47
C TYR A 25 6.06 5.01 -11.95
N GLY A 26 5.77 6.21 -11.47
CA GLY A 26 6.51 7.42 -11.85
C GLY A 26 6.18 7.98 -13.24
N LYS A 27 5.33 7.32 -14.04
CA LYS A 27 4.94 7.80 -15.37
C LYS A 27 3.75 8.74 -15.28
N THR A 28 3.78 9.84 -16.02
CA THR A 28 2.66 10.79 -16.10
C THR A 28 1.42 10.19 -16.75
N PHE A 29 1.59 9.25 -17.70
CA PHE A 29 0.51 8.65 -18.46
C PHE A 29 0.54 7.12 -18.38
N TYR A 30 -0.62 6.52 -18.10
CA TYR A 30 -0.84 5.08 -18.07
C TYR A 30 -2.32 4.78 -18.31
N ASP A 31 -2.67 3.52 -18.58
CA ASP A 31 -4.06 3.11 -18.69
C ASP A 31 -4.71 3.06 -17.30
N LYS A 32 -5.27 4.20 -16.87
CA LYS A 32 -5.97 4.35 -15.59
C LYS A 32 -7.16 3.40 -15.47
N LYS A 33 -7.90 3.14 -16.56
CA LYS A 33 -9.06 2.24 -16.54
C LYS A 33 -8.63 0.80 -16.27
N LEU A 34 -7.56 0.34 -16.92
CA LEU A 34 -6.98 -0.99 -16.68
C LEU A 34 -6.45 -1.09 -15.24
N PHE A 35 -5.69 -0.10 -14.78
CA PHE A 35 -5.15 -0.05 -13.43
C PHE A 35 -6.25 -0.14 -12.37
N GLU A 36 -7.27 0.73 -12.44
CA GLU A 36 -8.38 0.71 -11.49
C GLU A 36 -9.15 -0.62 -11.52
N LYS A 37 -9.30 -1.23 -12.71
CA LYS A 37 -9.92 -2.55 -12.85
C LYS A 37 -9.10 -3.63 -12.14
N ILE A 38 -7.77 -3.56 -12.22
CA ILE A 38 -6.87 -4.46 -11.49
C ILE A 38 -7.00 -4.22 -9.99
N VAL A 39 -6.93 -2.97 -9.52
CA VAL A 39 -7.08 -2.62 -8.09
C VAL A 39 -8.41 -3.13 -7.51
N ARG A 40 -9.53 -2.94 -8.22
CA ARG A 40 -10.83 -3.49 -7.82
C ARG A 40 -10.82 -5.02 -7.69
N LYS A 41 -10.03 -5.72 -8.50
CA LYS A 41 -9.85 -7.18 -8.40
C LYS A 41 -8.92 -7.57 -7.25
N LEU A 42 -7.83 -6.82 -7.02
CA LEU A 42 -6.94 -7.01 -5.87
C LEU A 42 -7.72 -6.90 -4.56
N LEU A 43 -8.59 -5.89 -4.43
CA LEU A 43 -9.45 -5.70 -3.26
C LEU A 43 -10.39 -6.89 -2.98
N LYS A 44 -10.72 -7.69 -4.00
CA LYS A 44 -11.59 -8.87 -3.86
C LYS A 44 -10.84 -10.17 -3.57
N GLN A 45 -9.50 -10.18 -3.65
CA GLN A 45 -8.74 -11.40 -3.40
C GLN A 45 -8.84 -11.83 -1.94
N GLU A 46 -8.98 -13.13 -1.71
CA GLU A 46 -8.97 -13.70 -0.36
C GLU A 46 -7.53 -13.81 0.15
N ILE A 47 -7.37 -13.82 1.48
CA ILE A 47 -6.09 -14.09 2.11
C ILE A 47 -5.87 -15.60 2.02
N SER A 48 -4.73 -15.99 1.45
CA SER A 48 -4.37 -17.38 1.21
C SER A 48 -3.70 -17.99 2.45
N LYS A 49 -3.57 -19.33 2.47
CA LYS A 49 -2.65 -20.03 3.37
C LYS A 49 -1.20 -20.02 2.88
N ASP A 50 -0.98 -19.61 1.64
CA ASP A 50 0.34 -19.44 1.03
C ASP A 50 0.87 -18.04 1.36
N ASP A 51 1.93 -17.97 2.15
CA ASP A 51 2.55 -16.73 2.59
C ASP A 51 3.19 -15.95 1.42
N CYS A 52 3.77 -16.64 0.44
CA CYS A 52 4.34 -16.00 -0.74
C CYS A 52 3.25 -15.28 -1.53
N TYR A 53 2.09 -15.94 -1.73
CA TYR A 53 0.94 -15.30 -2.36
C TYR A 53 0.48 -14.05 -1.58
N ASN A 54 0.43 -14.14 -0.26
CA ASN A 54 0.00 -13.03 0.59
C ASN A 54 0.98 -11.84 0.51
N ILE A 55 2.29 -12.11 0.46
CA ILE A 55 3.32 -11.10 0.28
C ILE A 55 3.16 -10.39 -1.08
N GLU A 56 2.98 -11.13 -2.17
CA GLU A 56 2.77 -10.48 -3.49
C GLU A 56 1.46 -9.69 -3.55
N LEU A 57 0.39 -10.20 -2.92
CA LEU A 57 -0.86 -9.44 -2.84
C LEU A 57 -0.67 -8.14 -2.05
N LEU A 58 0.12 -8.18 -0.98
CA LEU A 58 0.44 -7.00 -0.17
C LEU A 58 1.27 -5.98 -0.97
N ASN A 59 2.30 -6.44 -1.68
CA ASN A 59 3.13 -5.63 -2.56
C ASN A 59 2.30 -4.93 -3.65
N ALA A 60 1.40 -5.66 -4.29
CA ALA A 60 0.50 -5.10 -5.31
C ALA A 60 -0.41 -4.02 -4.72
N LEU A 61 -0.98 -4.26 -3.52
CA LEU A 61 -1.82 -3.28 -2.83
C LEU A 61 -1.02 -2.00 -2.48
N ILE A 62 0.15 -2.14 -1.86
CA ILE A 62 1.00 -1.00 -1.46
C ILE A 62 1.46 -0.22 -2.70
N THR A 63 1.94 -0.90 -3.74
CA THR A 63 2.37 -0.25 -4.98
C THR A 63 1.22 0.49 -5.64
N SER A 64 0.00 -0.06 -5.60
CA SER A 64 -1.17 0.65 -6.10
C SER A 64 -1.47 1.94 -5.33
N THR A 65 -1.28 1.96 -4.00
CA THR A 65 -1.39 3.21 -3.24
C THR A 65 -0.32 4.21 -3.63
N ASN A 66 0.91 3.77 -3.86
CA ASN A 66 2.01 4.66 -4.25
C ASN A 66 1.76 5.27 -5.65
N ILE A 67 1.20 4.50 -6.59
CA ILE A 67 0.78 5.02 -7.91
C ILE A 67 -0.30 6.09 -7.74
N TYR A 68 -1.34 5.82 -6.96
CA TYR A 68 -2.38 6.82 -6.68
C TYR A 68 -1.80 8.10 -6.06
N MET A 69 -0.93 7.99 -5.05
CA MET A 69 -0.27 9.14 -4.41
C MET A 69 0.63 9.91 -5.37
N PHE A 70 1.38 9.23 -6.24
CA PHE A 70 2.21 9.88 -7.26
C PHE A 70 1.39 10.77 -8.20
N HIS A 71 0.13 10.38 -8.46
CA HIS A 71 -0.84 11.16 -9.23
C HIS A 71 -1.71 12.10 -8.39
N ASN A 72 -1.37 12.33 -7.11
CA ASN A 72 -2.13 13.14 -6.15
C ASN A 72 -3.59 12.67 -5.95
N ASP A 73 -3.91 11.40 -6.23
CA ASP A 73 -5.25 10.82 -6.10
C ASP A 73 -5.35 10.03 -4.78
N TYR A 74 -5.50 10.76 -3.68
CA TYR A 74 -5.60 10.15 -2.34
C TYR A 74 -7.01 9.62 -2.01
N LYS A 75 -8.02 9.91 -2.82
CA LYS A 75 -9.43 9.56 -2.51
C LYS A 75 -9.64 8.05 -2.44
N ASN A 76 -8.95 7.30 -3.29
CA ASN A 76 -9.25 5.88 -3.54
C ASN A 76 -8.34 4.91 -2.78
N ILE A 77 -7.46 5.40 -1.89
CA ILE A 77 -6.45 4.55 -1.24
C ILE A 77 -6.91 3.97 0.10
N LEU A 78 -7.91 4.54 0.79
CA LEU A 78 -8.28 4.10 2.13
C LEU A 78 -8.68 2.62 2.19
N SER A 79 -9.54 2.16 1.27
CA SER A 79 -9.94 0.74 1.22
C SER A 79 -8.77 -0.20 0.93
N ILE A 80 -7.76 0.28 0.21
CA ILE A 80 -6.54 -0.47 -0.11
C ILE A 80 -5.68 -0.61 1.14
N ILE A 81 -5.49 0.49 1.86
CA ILE A 81 -4.76 0.54 3.14
C ILE A 81 -5.42 -0.38 4.17
N GLU A 82 -6.74 -0.31 4.33
CA GLU A 82 -7.47 -1.16 5.28
C GLU A 82 -7.33 -2.65 4.95
N LYS A 83 -7.39 -3.01 3.67
CA LYS A 83 -7.14 -4.39 3.25
C LYS A 83 -5.70 -4.82 3.50
N ALA A 84 -4.72 -3.96 3.22
CA ALA A 84 -3.32 -4.23 3.45
C ALA A 84 -3.03 -4.45 4.95
N LEU A 85 -3.54 -3.58 5.83
CA LEU A 85 -3.43 -3.75 7.29
C LEU A 85 -4.04 -5.09 7.74
N ARG A 86 -5.26 -5.40 7.31
CA ARG A 86 -5.90 -6.69 7.63
C ARG A 86 -5.08 -7.89 7.15
N LEU A 87 -4.43 -7.79 5.99
CA LEU A 87 -3.56 -8.83 5.45
C LEU A 87 -2.31 -8.98 6.31
N THR A 88 -1.66 -7.88 6.73
CA THR A 88 -0.50 -7.96 7.63
C THR A 88 -0.81 -8.68 8.94
N GLU A 89 -1.98 -8.43 9.52
CA GLU A 89 -2.41 -9.09 10.77
C GLU A 89 -2.67 -10.58 10.55
N LYS A 90 -3.41 -10.94 9.50
CA LYS A 90 -3.83 -12.33 9.26
C LYS A 90 -2.72 -13.23 8.71
N ALA A 91 -1.82 -12.68 7.90
CA ALA A 91 -0.69 -13.40 7.32
C ALA A 91 0.61 -13.22 8.13
N GLN A 92 0.52 -12.63 9.33
CA GLN A 92 1.65 -12.38 10.25
C GLN A 92 2.82 -11.59 9.62
N GLN A 93 2.52 -10.74 8.63
CA GLN A 93 3.50 -9.89 7.92
C GLN A 93 3.68 -8.53 8.62
N GLN A 94 4.02 -8.55 9.91
CA GLN A 94 4.04 -7.34 10.77
C GLN A 94 5.09 -6.31 10.33
N THR A 95 6.15 -6.72 9.62
CA THR A 95 7.22 -5.85 9.12
C THR A 95 6.72 -4.80 8.13
N TYR A 96 5.60 -5.03 7.44
CA TYR A 96 5.02 -4.06 6.50
C TYR A 96 4.15 -3.00 7.17
N LYS A 97 3.73 -3.23 8.42
CA LYS A 97 2.77 -2.39 9.14
C LYS A 97 3.22 -0.92 9.26
N PRO A 98 4.50 -0.61 9.61
CA PRO A 98 4.94 0.79 9.70
C PRO A 98 4.74 1.56 8.39
N GLY A 99 5.13 0.97 7.25
CA GLY A 99 4.99 1.61 5.94
C GLY A 99 3.52 1.87 5.58
N ILE A 100 2.63 0.91 5.86
CA ILE A 100 1.20 1.06 5.58
C ILE A 100 0.56 2.14 6.47
N LEU A 101 0.98 2.24 7.73
CA LEU A 101 0.54 3.30 8.65
C LEU A 101 1.01 4.70 8.18
N ALA A 102 2.24 4.81 7.67
CA ALA A 102 2.73 6.06 7.09
C ALA A 102 1.89 6.50 5.87
N ILE A 103 1.56 5.55 4.98
CA ILE A 103 0.65 5.79 3.84
C ILE A 103 -0.74 6.24 4.33
N LYS A 104 -1.23 5.67 5.43
CA LYS A 104 -2.48 6.11 6.09
C LYS A 104 -2.37 7.53 6.65
N GLY A 105 -1.23 7.89 7.24
CA GLY A 105 -0.92 9.26 7.65
C GLY A 105 -1.04 10.23 6.47
N LYS A 106 -0.43 9.89 5.32
CA LYS A 106 -0.53 10.70 4.08
C LYS A 106 -1.96 10.82 3.56
N TYR A 107 -2.78 9.78 3.66
CA TYR A 107 -4.21 9.85 3.32
C TYR A 107 -4.90 10.94 4.14
N TYR A 108 -4.77 10.91 5.46
CA TYR A 108 -5.42 11.89 6.34
C TYR A 108 -4.87 13.31 6.13
N LEU A 109 -3.58 13.45 5.85
CA LEU A 109 -2.98 14.75 5.56
C LEU A 109 -3.50 15.35 4.26
N ASN A 110 -3.54 14.56 3.18
CA ASN A 110 -3.73 15.08 1.82
C ASN A 110 -5.19 15.05 1.35
N TYR A 111 -5.99 14.09 1.80
CA TYR A 111 -7.40 13.98 1.42
C TYR A 111 -8.34 14.56 2.48
N GLU A 112 -8.32 14.00 3.69
CA GLU A 112 -9.20 14.44 4.80
C GLU A 112 -8.81 15.79 5.40
N LYS A 113 -7.57 16.26 5.12
CA LYS A 113 -6.97 17.46 5.71
C LYS A 113 -6.93 17.45 7.24
N ASP A 114 -6.90 16.27 7.84
CA ASP A 114 -6.82 16.05 9.28
C ASP A 114 -5.37 15.84 9.72
N ARG A 115 -4.70 16.96 10.03
CA ARG A 115 -3.30 16.96 10.47
C ARG A 115 -3.11 16.19 11.77
N LYS A 116 -4.08 16.21 12.70
CA LYS A 116 -3.97 15.50 13.98
C LYS A 116 -3.95 13.99 13.77
N LYS A 117 -4.87 13.46 12.95
CA LYS A 117 -4.87 12.04 12.58
C LYS A 117 -3.63 11.66 11.78
N ALA A 118 -3.19 12.51 10.86
CA ALA A 118 -1.97 12.28 10.10
C ALA A 118 -0.75 12.13 11.02
N THR A 119 -0.56 13.07 11.96
CA THR A 119 0.50 13.02 12.98
C THR A 119 0.41 11.74 13.80
N ALA A 120 -0.78 11.37 14.27
CA ALA A 120 -0.98 10.16 15.07
C ALA A 120 -0.57 8.88 14.33
N TYR A 121 -0.93 8.74 13.05
CA TYR A 121 -0.54 7.57 12.26
C TYR A 121 0.96 7.53 11.94
N TYR A 122 1.60 8.69 11.74
CA TYR A 122 3.06 8.75 11.63
C TYR A 122 3.74 8.35 12.95
N ASP A 123 3.25 8.83 14.08
CA ASP A 123 3.80 8.47 15.39
C ASP A 123 3.63 6.98 15.70
N GLU A 124 2.48 6.41 15.34
CA GLU A 124 2.25 4.97 15.42
C GLU A 124 3.22 4.19 14.53
N ALA A 125 3.42 4.63 13.27
CA ALA A 125 4.36 4.00 12.34
C ALA A 125 5.80 4.00 12.88
N ILE A 126 6.25 5.14 13.39
CA ILE A 126 7.60 5.31 13.98
C ILE A 126 7.76 4.41 15.21
N ALA A 127 6.76 4.37 16.09
CA ALA A 127 6.78 3.50 17.27
C ALA A 127 6.86 2.02 16.88
N PHE A 128 6.10 1.59 15.88
CA PHE A 128 6.19 0.22 15.37
C PHE A 128 7.56 -0.12 14.77
N ALA A 129 8.14 0.76 13.96
CA ALA A 129 9.49 0.55 13.42
C ALA A 129 10.53 0.40 14.53
N SER A 130 10.41 1.21 15.59
CA SER A 130 11.28 1.14 16.77
C SER A 130 11.13 -0.18 17.53
N ILE A 131 9.88 -0.65 17.75
CA ILE A 131 9.59 -1.95 18.39
C ILE A 131 10.19 -3.12 17.59
N LEU A 132 10.19 -3.03 16.25
CA LEU A 132 10.79 -4.03 15.36
C LEU A 132 12.32 -3.96 15.33
N GLY A 133 12.94 -2.93 15.95
CA GLY A 133 14.38 -2.69 15.89
C GLY A 133 14.87 -2.18 14.54
N ASP A 134 13.97 -1.72 13.66
CA ASP A 134 14.32 -1.20 12.33
C ASP A 134 14.64 0.30 12.41
N SER A 135 15.87 0.60 12.83
CA SER A 135 16.36 1.97 13.00
C SER A 135 16.41 2.76 11.69
N VAL A 136 16.64 2.09 10.56
CA VAL A 136 16.67 2.73 9.24
C VAL A 136 15.28 3.20 8.85
N LEU A 137 14.27 2.34 9.01
CA LEU A 137 12.88 2.70 8.75
C LEU A 137 12.38 3.77 9.72
N GLU A 138 12.71 3.65 11.01
CA GLU A 138 12.34 4.63 12.03
C GLU A 138 12.85 6.05 11.67
N LEU A 139 14.13 6.16 11.29
CA LEU A 139 14.73 7.42 10.87
C LEU A 139 14.08 7.95 9.59
N GLY A 140 13.86 7.08 8.59
CA GLY A 140 13.19 7.46 7.34
C GLY A 140 11.79 8.02 7.56
N LEU A 141 11.00 7.39 8.43
CA LEU A 141 9.66 7.84 8.78
C LEU A 141 9.66 9.19 9.53
N LYS A 142 10.64 9.42 10.42
CA LYS A 142 10.81 10.73 11.09
C LYS A 142 11.15 11.83 10.10
N GLU A 143 12.01 11.56 9.13
CA GLU A 143 12.35 12.53 8.07
C GLU A 143 11.16 12.80 7.16
N GLU A 144 10.41 11.76 6.79
CA GLU A 144 9.22 11.88 5.96
C GLU A 144 8.13 12.68 6.64
N LYS A 145 7.85 12.42 7.93
CA LYS A 145 6.92 13.21 8.75
C LYS A 145 7.27 14.70 8.72
N LYS A 146 8.56 15.03 8.91
CA LYS A 146 9.05 16.42 8.85
C LYS A 146 8.89 17.05 7.46
N LYS A 147 9.16 16.30 6.38
CA LYS A 147 8.98 16.76 4.99
C LYS A 147 7.51 17.06 4.68
N ASP A 148 6.60 16.28 5.25
CA ASP A 148 5.15 16.49 5.17
C ASP A 148 4.66 17.63 6.10
N GLY A 149 5.59 18.27 6.84
CA GLY A 149 5.34 19.40 7.71
C GLY A 149 4.59 19.04 9.00
N LEU A 150 4.71 17.79 9.48
CA LEU A 150 4.05 17.27 10.68
C LEU A 150 5.00 17.08 11.88
#